data_AF-A0A1V1P5B1-F1
#
_entry.id   AF-A0A1V1P5B1-F1
#
_cell.length_a   1.000
_cell.length_b   1.000
_cell.length_c   1.000
_cell.angle_alpha   90.00
_cell.angle_beta   90.00
_cell.angle_gamma   90.00
#
_symmetry.space_group_name_H-M   'P 1'
#
loop_
_entity.id
_entity.type
_entity.pdbx_description
1 polymer ?
#
loop_
_entity_poly.entity_id
_entity_poly.type
_entity_poly.pdbx_seq_one_letter_code
_entity_poly.pdbx_strand_id
1 'polypeptide(L)'
;MSQQPVKKSHLAAKRLKSAIKISGNTYESLLDDPKWTEIVKTYNSRTIRRWLKDGVPTNKIARIAKYFGISGRLFTDESFSQDDFERQLYPTDKLSIQFNENNSVIKTGEKKQRVLPNNFFAYDDAWVGRELLVEQLLQQFQNGCRLLLILGITGIGKTALAERLSFMLFEWFDRDWNDNFFKSKF
;
A
#
# COMPACT_ATOMS: atom_id res chain seq x y z
N MET A 1 -37.42 -10.23 -2.87
CA MET A 1 -36.46 -11.04 -2.07
C MET A 1 -35.05 -10.63 -2.41
N SER A 2 -34.27 -10.22 -1.41
CA SER A 2 -33.01 -9.46 -1.53
C SER A 2 -31.86 -10.30 -2.12
N GLN A 3 -31.58 -10.15 -3.42
CA GLN A 3 -30.38 -10.70 -4.07
C GLN A 3 -29.08 -9.96 -3.72
N GLN A 4 -29.17 -8.83 -3.01
CA GLN A 4 -28.03 -7.97 -2.68
C GLN A 4 -26.89 -8.64 -1.89
N PRO A 5 -27.13 -9.50 -0.87
CA PRO A 5 -26.03 -10.11 -0.12
C PRO A 5 -25.24 -11.13 -0.95
N VAL A 6 -25.91 -11.84 -1.87
CA VAL A 6 -25.28 -12.81 -2.77
C VAL A 6 -24.38 -12.10 -3.79
N LYS A 7 -24.86 -11.01 -4.39
CA LYS A 7 -24.08 -10.20 -5.32
C LYS A 7 -22.82 -9.61 -4.68
N LYS A 8 -22.96 -9.01 -3.48
CA LYS A 8 -21.82 -8.46 -2.71
C LYS A 8 -20.78 -9.52 -2.37
N SER A 9 -21.21 -10.73 -2.03
CA SER A 9 -20.32 -11.86 -1.73
C SER A 9 -19.50 -12.29 -2.94
N HIS A 10 -20.11 -12.34 -4.14
CA HIS A 10 -19.42 -12.67 -5.39
C HIS A 10 -18.49 -11.56 -5.87
N LEU A 11 -18.90 -10.29 -5.73
CA LEU A 11 -18.02 -9.15 -6.03
C LEU A 11 -16.77 -9.17 -5.14
N ALA A 12 -16.95 -9.42 -3.84
CA ALA A 12 -15.84 -9.55 -2.90
C ALA A 12 -14.92 -10.73 -3.25
N ALA A 13 -15.44 -11.82 -3.80
CA ALA A 13 -14.62 -12.93 -4.30
C ALA A 13 -13.76 -12.54 -5.52
N LYS A 14 -14.35 -11.83 -6.48
CA LYS A 14 -13.60 -11.29 -7.64
C LYS A 14 -12.48 -10.36 -7.18
N ARG A 15 -12.79 -9.47 -6.23
CA ARG A 15 -11.84 -8.51 -5.66
C ARG A 15 -10.75 -9.18 -4.82
N LEU A 16 -11.08 -10.21 -4.05
CA LEU A 16 -10.09 -11.03 -3.33
C LEU A 16 -9.13 -11.72 -4.29
N LYS A 17 -9.61 -12.23 -5.42
CA LYS A 17 -8.75 -12.83 -6.44
C LYS A 17 -7.72 -11.82 -6.97
N SER A 18 -8.16 -10.61 -7.29
CA SER A 18 -7.25 -9.54 -7.71
C SER A 18 -6.27 -9.15 -6.60
N ALA A 19 -6.74 -9.02 -5.35
CA ALA A 19 -5.89 -8.71 -4.20
C ALA A 19 -4.72 -9.69 -4.03
N ILE A 20 -5.02 -11.00 -4.09
CA ILE A 20 -4.02 -12.07 -3.98
C ILE A 20 -3.02 -12.01 -5.14
N LYS A 21 -3.52 -11.79 -6.36
CA LYS A 21 -2.68 -11.67 -7.56
C LYS A 21 -1.73 -10.47 -7.47
N ILE A 22 -2.24 -9.31 -7.06
CA ILE A 22 -1.46 -8.05 -6.96
C ILE A 22 -0.43 -8.14 -5.83
N SER A 23 -0.81 -8.69 -4.68
CA SER A 23 0.12 -8.91 -3.58
C SER A 23 1.24 -9.90 -3.95
N GLY A 24 1.08 -10.68 -5.03
CA GLY A 24 2.04 -11.68 -5.48
C GLY A 24 2.03 -12.93 -4.59
N ASN A 25 0.98 -13.08 -3.79
CA ASN A 25 0.81 -14.23 -2.92
C ASN A 25 0.13 -15.37 -3.66
N THR A 26 0.46 -16.59 -3.27
CA THR A 26 -0.35 -17.78 -3.58
C THR A 26 -1.36 -18.00 -2.46
N TYR A 27 -2.31 -18.90 -2.67
CA TYR A 27 -3.27 -19.23 -1.61
C TYR A 27 -2.58 -19.88 -0.41
N GLU A 28 -1.50 -20.60 -0.68
CA GLU A 28 -0.64 -21.25 0.29
C GLU A 28 0.20 -20.20 1.02
N SER A 29 0.81 -19.26 0.32
CA SER A 29 1.64 -18.22 0.96
C SER A 29 0.83 -17.27 1.85
N LEU A 30 -0.46 -17.07 1.58
CA LEU A 30 -1.35 -16.37 2.52
C LEU A 30 -1.50 -17.10 3.85
N LEU A 31 -1.49 -18.43 3.86
CA LEU A 31 -1.63 -19.20 5.09
C LEU A 31 -0.32 -19.27 5.87
N ASP A 32 0.81 -19.14 5.17
CA ASP A 32 2.13 -19.03 5.77
C ASP A 32 2.34 -17.66 6.45
N ASP A 33 1.52 -16.66 6.12
CA ASP A 33 1.53 -15.33 6.77
C ASP A 33 0.77 -15.37 8.12
N PRO A 34 1.47 -15.15 9.26
CA PRO A 34 0.83 -15.10 10.57
C PRO A 34 -0.27 -14.04 10.68
N LYS A 35 -0.15 -12.91 9.97
CA LYS A 35 -1.15 -11.84 9.99
C LYS A 35 -2.48 -12.31 9.37
N TRP A 36 -2.42 -13.13 8.32
CA TRP A 36 -3.63 -13.66 7.69
C TRP A 36 -4.38 -14.57 8.65
N THR A 37 -3.67 -15.49 9.29
CA THR A 37 -4.28 -16.46 10.21
C THR A 37 -4.85 -15.79 11.45
N GLU A 38 -4.20 -14.76 11.97
CA GLU A 38 -4.69 -13.96 13.10
C GLU A 38 -5.95 -13.15 12.75
N ILE A 39 -5.91 -12.40 11.64
CA ILE A 39 -6.97 -11.45 11.26
C ILE A 39 -8.16 -12.19 10.63
N VAL A 40 -7.91 -13.00 9.61
CA VAL A 40 -8.97 -13.65 8.82
C VAL A 40 -9.48 -14.91 9.52
N LYS A 41 -8.66 -15.55 10.37
CA LYS A 41 -8.99 -16.81 11.07
C LYS A 41 -9.43 -17.90 10.10
N THR A 42 -8.60 -18.12 9.09
CA THR A 42 -8.77 -19.18 8.08
C THR A 42 -7.42 -19.85 7.86
N TYR A 43 -7.40 -21.18 7.98
CA TYR A 43 -6.18 -21.98 8.02
C TYR A 43 -6.08 -23.01 6.88
N ASN A 44 -6.99 -22.95 5.91
CA ASN A 44 -7.10 -23.97 4.86
C ASN A 44 -7.30 -23.35 3.48
N SER A 45 -6.40 -23.69 2.55
CA SER A 45 -6.38 -23.15 1.19
C SER A 45 -7.60 -23.59 0.37
N ARG A 46 -8.19 -24.75 0.66
CA ARG A 46 -9.46 -25.19 0.07
C ARG A 46 -10.60 -24.23 0.38
N THR A 47 -10.60 -23.63 1.57
CA THR A 47 -11.62 -22.66 1.98
C THR A 47 -11.48 -21.37 1.17
N ILE A 48 -10.26 -20.88 0.99
CA ILE A 48 -9.97 -19.70 0.17
C ILE A 48 -10.40 -19.95 -1.29
N ARG A 49 -10.01 -21.10 -1.86
CA ARG A 49 -10.42 -21.48 -3.23
C ARG A 49 -11.94 -21.58 -3.37
N ARG A 50 -12.64 -22.11 -2.37
CA ARG A 50 -14.11 -22.15 -2.34
C ARG A 50 -14.70 -20.74 -2.33
N TRP A 51 -14.16 -19.82 -1.53
CA TRP A 51 -14.62 -18.43 -1.52
C TRP A 51 -14.49 -17.74 -2.88
N LEU A 52 -13.43 -18.05 -3.63
CA LEU A 52 -13.23 -17.48 -4.97
C LEU A 52 -14.24 -18.00 -6.00
N LYS A 53 -14.82 -19.17 -5.76
CA LYS A 53 -15.83 -19.78 -6.64
C LYS A 53 -17.25 -19.43 -6.23
N ASP A 54 -17.56 -19.55 -4.94
CA ASP A 54 -18.93 -19.52 -4.41
C ASP A 54 -19.27 -18.19 -3.72
N GLY A 55 -18.30 -17.29 -3.58
CA GLY A 55 -18.44 -16.02 -2.88
C GLY A 55 -17.77 -15.99 -1.50
N VAL A 56 -17.35 -14.80 -1.08
CA VAL A 56 -16.74 -14.60 0.25
C VAL A 56 -17.85 -14.44 1.30
N PRO A 57 -17.80 -15.15 2.44
CA PRO A 57 -18.73 -14.93 3.54
C PRO A 57 -18.73 -13.48 4.00
N THR A 58 -19.90 -12.85 4.10
CA THR A 58 -20.02 -11.40 4.38
C THR A 58 -19.36 -10.99 5.70
N ASN A 59 -19.41 -11.85 6.72
CA ASN A 59 -18.74 -11.65 8.01
C ASN A 59 -17.20 -11.73 7.95
N LYS A 60 -16.62 -12.26 6.86
CA LYS A 60 -15.17 -12.34 6.65
C LYS A 60 -14.63 -11.18 5.82
N ILE A 61 -15.46 -10.51 5.02
CA ILE A 61 -15.04 -9.44 4.10
C ILE A 61 -14.26 -8.33 4.81
N ALA A 62 -14.77 -7.83 5.94
CA ALA A 62 -14.12 -6.76 6.69
C ALA A 62 -12.71 -7.16 7.19
N ARG A 63 -12.53 -8.42 7.58
CA ARG A 63 -11.25 -8.96 8.06
C ARG A 63 -10.26 -9.14 6.91
N ILE A 64 -10.75 -9.64 5.78
CA ILE A 64 -9.96 -9.77 4.56
C ILE A 64 -9.48 -8.39 4.10
N ALA A 65 -10.38 -7.40 4.06
CA ALA A 65 -10.01 -6.04 3.68
C ALA A 65 -8.98 -5.43 4.62
N LYS A 66 -9.15 -5.65 5.95
CA LYS A 66 -8.17 -5.23 6.96
C LYS A 66 -6.79 -5.85 6.73
N TYR A 67 -6.71 -7.13 6.35
CA TYR A 67 -5.44 -7.79 6.04
C TYR A 67 -4.73 -7.09 4.86
N PHE A 68 -5.47 -6.70 3.83
CA PHE A 68 -4.95 -5.95 2.69
C PHE A 68 -4.79 -4.45 2.94
N GLY A 69 -5.01 -3.97 4.18
CA GLY A 69 -4.86 -2.55 4.52
C GLY A 69 -5.92 -1.61 3.91
N ILE A 70 -7.04 -2.15 3.41
CA ILE A 70 -8.08 -1.36 2.74
C ILE A 70 -9.45 -1.48 3.42
N SER A 71 -10.36 -0.56 3.09
CA SER A 71 -11.71 -0.55 3.64
C SER A 71 -12.54 -1.74 3.15
N GLY A 72 -13.31 -2.36 4.05
CA GLY A 72 -14.25 -3.44 3.70
C GLY A 72 -15.29 -3.03 2.65
N ARG A 73 -15.67 -1.75 2.59
CA ARG A 73 -16.58 -1.23 1.55
C ARG A 73 -16.01 -1.43 0.15
N LEU A 74 -14.71 -1.25 -0.02
CA LEU A 74 -14.02 -1.42 -1.30
C LEU A 74 -14.12 -2.85 -1.83
N PHE A 75 -14.44 -3.86 -1.02
CA PHE A 75 -14.69 -5.22 -1.51
C PHE A 75 -16.11 -5.48 -1.99
N THR A 76 -17.09 -4.68 -1.57
CA THR A 76 -18.52 -4.96 -1.80
C THR A 76 -19.26 -3.92 -2.60
N ASP A 77 -18.67 -2.73 -2.76
CA ASP A 77 -19.35 -1.61 -3.38
C ASP A 77 -19.21 -1.66 -4.91
N GLU A 78 -20.34 -1.79 -5.59
CA GLU A 78 -20.44 -1.86 -7.06
C GLU A 78 -20.13 -0.52 -7.73
N SER A 79 -20.24 0.60 -7.01
CA SER A 79 -19.93 1.92 -7.58
C SER A 79 -18.44 2.12 -7.85
N PHE A 80 -17.58 1.30 -7.22
CA PHE A 80 -16.14 1.33 -7.45
C PHE A 80 -15.78 0.44 -8.64
N SER A 81 -15.03 0.98 -9.59
CA SER A 81 -14.49 0.19 -10.68
C SER A 81 -13.48 -0.84 -10.16
N GLN A 82 -13.22 -1.86 -10.97
CA GLN A 82 -12.16 -2.83 -10.67
C GLN A 82 -10.80 -2.13 -10.60
N ASP A 83 -10.54 -1.18 -11.50
CA ASP A 83 -9.27 -0.47 -11.60
C ASP A 83 -9.02 0.42 -10.37
N ASP A 84 -10.06 1.12 -9.89
CA ASP A 84 -9.96 1.93 -8.68
C ASP A 84 -9.72 1.08 -7.44
N PHE A 85 -10.36 -0.08 -7.36
CA PHE A 85 -10.10 -1.05 -6.31
C PHE A 85 -8.64 -1.53 -6.33
N GLU A 86 -8.12 -1.88 -7.52
CA GLU A 86 -6.75 -2.33 -7.67
C GLU A 86 -5.75 -1.23 -7.30
N ARG A 87 -6.00 0.03 -7.69
CA ARG A 87 -5.21 1.22 -7.28
C ARG A 87 -5.10 1.38 -5.76
N GLN A 88 -6.20 1.12 -5.03
CA GLN A 88 -6.22 1.19 -3.56
C GLN A 88 -5.52 0.01 -2.89
N LEU A 89 -5.43 -1.14 -3.58
CA LEU A 89 -4.80 -2.36 -3.11
C LEU A 89 -3.28 -2.35 -3.23
N TYR A 90 -2.72 -1.51 -4.11
CA TYR A 90 -1.28 -1.40 -4.21
C TYR A 90 -0.73 -0.98 -2.85
N PRO A 91 0.11 -1.81 -2.22
CA PRO A 91 1.06 -1.24 -1.28
C PRO A 91 1.86 -0.24 -2.10
N THR A 92 2.08 0.94 -1.53
CA THR A 92 2.98 1.98 -2.04
C THR A 92 4.34 1.41 -2.51
N ASP A 93 4.69 0.19 -2.08
CA ASP A 93 5.90 -0.56 -2.42
C ASP A 93 5.96 -1.14 -3.85
N LYS A 94 4.84 -1.49 -4.52
CA LYS A 94 4.86 -2.15 -5.85
C LYS A 94 4.70 -1.22 -7.06
N LEU A 95 4.63 0.10 -6.86
CA LEU A 95 4.79 1.06 -7.95
C LEU A 95 6.24 1.18 -8.43
N SER A 96 7.20 0.50 -7.79
CA SER A 96 8.62 0.59 -8.09
C SER A 96 9.14 -0.40 -9.14
N ILE A 97 8.37 -1.41 -9.59
CA ILE A 97 8.94 -2.54 -10.37
C ILE A 97 8.32 -2.78 -11.75
N GLN A 98 7.13 -2.26 -12.10
CA GLN A 98 6.49 -2.58 -13.40
C GLN A 98 6.27 -1.42 -14.39
N PHE A 99 6.78 -0.22 -14.11
CA PHE A 99 6.69 0.91 -15.05
C PHE A 99 8.03 1.26 -15.74
N ASN A 100 8.92 0.28 -15.89
CA ASN A 100 10.23 0.51 -16.51
C ASN A 100 10.50 -0.44 -17.67
N GLU A 101 9.88 -0.18 -18.82
CA GLU A 101 10.46 -0.58 -20.12
C GLU A 101 10.51 0.56 -21.15
N ASN A 102 9.88 1.73 -20.92
CA ASN A 102 9.82 2.78 -21.95
C ASN A 102 10.16 4.18 -21.44
N ASN A 103 11.20 4.38 -20.64
CA ASN A 103 11.83 5.70 -20.61
C ASN A 103 13.33 5.66 -20.41
N SER A 104 13.99 6.37 -21.32
CA SER A 104 15.40 6.35 -21.63
C SER A 104 16.29 6.72 -20.45
N VAL A 105 17.31 5.90 -20.28
CA VAL A 105 18.53 6.15 -19.52
C VAL A 105 19.10 7.54 -19.87
N ILE A 106 19.15 8.45 -18.89
CA ILE A 106 20.18 9.49 -18.86
C ILE A 106 21.17 9.11 -17.77
N LYS A 107 22.37 8.71 -18.20
CA LYS A 107 23.53 8.46 -17.34
C LYS A 107 24.10 9.81 -16.91
N THR A 108 24.14 10.10 -15.61
CA THR A 108 25.24 10.85 -14.98
C THR A 108 25.34 10.41 -13.52
N GLY A 109 26.55 10.35 -13.00
CA GLY A 109 26.92 9.54 -11.83
C GLY A 109 26.29 9.94 -10.48
N GLU A 110 26.30 8.93 -9.61
CA GLU A 110 26.22 8.94 -8.15
C GLU A 110 24.87 9.19 -7.44
N LYS A 111 24.57 8.23 -6.53
CA LYS A 111 23.39 8.00 -5.68
C LYS A 111 22.14 7.47 -6.40
N LYS A 112 21.79 6.21 -6.08
CA LYS A 112 20.50 5.56 -6.39
C LYS A 112 19.37 6.36 -5.72
N GLN A 113 18.84 7.38 -6.38
CA GLN A 113 17.56 7.99 -6.00
C GLN A 113 16.44 7.08 -6.50
N ARG A 114 15.67 6.51 -5.56
CA ARG A 114 14.41 5.84 -5.90
C ARG A 114 13.40 6.90 -6.31
N VAL A 115 12.93 6.80 -7.55
CA VAL A 115 11.97 7.72 -8.17
C VAL A 115 10.60 7.50 -7.51
N LEU A 116 9.93 8.58 -7.11
CA LEU A 116 8.57 8.54 -6.57
C LEU A 116 7.58 8.14 -7.67
N PRO A 117 6.46 7.49 -7.32
CA PRO A 117 5.43 7.19 -8.30
C PRO A 117 4.84 8.47 -8.91
N ASN A 118 4.75 8.53 -10.25
CA ASN A 118 4.22 9.68 -11.02
C ASN A 118 2.76 10.08 -10.71
N ASN A 119 2.03 9.31 -9.91
CA ASN A 119 0.65 9.62 -9.51
C ASN A 119 0.55 10.39 -8.20
N PHE A 120 1.68 10.90 -7.74
CA PHE A 120 1.79 11.60 -6.49
C PHE A 120 1.56 13.10 -6.75
N PHE A 121 0.28 13.50 -6.66
CA PHE A 121 -0.32 14.69 -7.29
C PHE A 121 0.38 16.03 -7.05
N ALA A 122 1.22 16.18 -6.02
CA ALA A 122 1.95 17.42 -5.75
C ALA A 122 3.46 17.34 -6.05
N TYR A 123 3.99 16.17 -6.42
CA TYR A 123 5.36 15.99 -6.89
C TYR A 123 5.35 15.92 -8.42
N ASP A 124 5.09 17.06 -9.05
CA ASP A 124 5.20 17.22 -10.50
C ASP A 124 6.65 17.57 -10.91
N ASP A 125 6.88 17.70 -12.21
CA ASP A 125 8.18 18.09 -12.77
C ASP A 125 8.67 19.48 -12.29
N ALA A 126 7.84 20.24 -11.56
CA ALA A 126 8.21 21.53 -10.97
C ALA A 126 8.84 21.41 -9.56
N TRP A 127 8.95 20.21 -8.99
CA TRP A 127 9.65 20.00 -7.73
C TRP A 127 11.18 20.02 -7.91
N VAL A 128 11.83 21.09 -7.46
CA VAL A 128 13.31 21.24 -7.52
C VAL A 128 13.89 21.88 -6.26
N GLY A 129 15.11 21.47 -5.88
CA GLY A 129 15.99 22.22 -4.98
C GLY A 129 15.62 22.21 -3.49
N ARG A 130 14.93 21.17 -3.01
CA ARG A 130 14.48 21.05 -1.61
C ARG A 130 15.05 19.83 -0.88
N GLU A 131 16.06 19.19 -1.46
CA GLU A 131 16.64 17.94 -0.97
C GLU A 131 17.25 18.14 0.43
N LEU A 132 18.02 19.21 0.62
CA LEU A 132 18.63 19.57 1.90
C LEU A 132 17.57 19.79 3.00
N LEU A 133 16.48 20.49 2.67
CA LEU A 133 15.40 20.75 3.61
C LEU A 133 14.72 19.46 4.04
N VAL A 134 14.48 18.55 3.10
CA VAL A 134 13.89 17.23 3.40
C VAL A 134 14.82 16.41 4.30
N GLU A 135 16.12 16.38 4.02
CA GLU A 135 17.11 15.68 4.86
C GLU A 135 17.14 16.24 6.29
N GLN A 136 17.13 17.57 6.44
CA GLN A 136 17.10 18.21 7.75
C GLN A 136 15.83 17.87 8.54
N LEU A 137 14.66 17.92 7.89
CA LEU A 137 13.38 17.58 8.52
C LEU A 137 13.32 16.11 8.93
N LEU A 138 13.86 15.22 8.08
CA LEU A 138 13.94 13.80 8.39
C LEU A 138 14.83 13.53 9.61
N GLN A 139 15.99 14.18 9.68
CA GLN A 139 16.90 14.07 10.82
C GLN A 139 16.24 14.56 12.12
N GLN A 140 15.48 15.65 12.07
CA GLN A 140 14.73 16.13 13.23
C GLN A 140 13.68 15.11 13.70
N PHE A 141 12.98 14.46 12.75
CA PHE A 141 12.06 13.37 13.07
C PHE A 141 12.75 12.17 13.73
N GLN A 142 13.89 11.73 13.18
CA GLN A 142 14.68 10.63 13.74
C GLN A 142 15.19 10.95 15.15
N ASN A 143 15.45 12.23 15.45
CA ASN A 143 15.86 12.69 16.78
C ASN A 143 14.70 12.83 17.79
N GLY A 144 13.52 12.25 17.50
CA GLY A 144 12.40 12.19 18.43
C GLY A 144 11.40 13.35 18.32
N CYS A 145 11.40 14.09 17.20
CA CYS A 145 10.34 15.05 16.93
C CYS A 145 8.99 14.33 16.78
N ARG A 146 8.03 14.70 17.63
CA ARG A 146 6.68 14.12 17.65
C ARG A 146 5.67 14.91 16.83
N LEU A 147 5.96 16.19 16.57
CA LEU A 147 5.07 17.12 15.88
C LEU A 147 5.88 18.05 15.00
N LEU A 148 5.69 17.93 13.68
CA LEU A 148 6.21 18.88 12.70
C LEU A 148 5.05 19.69 12.10
N LEU A 149 5.16 21.02 12.15
CA LEU A 149 4.25 21.92 11.44
C LEU A 149 4.94 22.52 10.21
N ILE A 150 4.32 22.38 9.04
CA ILE A 150 4.80 22.98 7.79
C ILE A 150 3.92 24.19 7.46
N LEU A 151 4.48 25.38 7.65
CA LEU A 151 3.82 26.66 7.39
C LEU A 151 4.41 27.35 6.15
N GLY A 152 3.67 28.28 5.56
CA GLY A 152 4.13 29.06 4.41
C GLY A 152 3.00 29.52 3.50
N ILE A 153 3.35 30.38 2.54
CA ILE A 153 2.40 30.97 1.58
C ILE A 153 1.72 29.90 0.69
N THR A 154 0.58 30.23 0.11
CA THR A 154 -0.13 29.34 -0.83
C THR A 154 0.72 29.05 -2.06
N GLY A 155 0.62 27.85 -2.63
CA GLY A 155 1.35 27.47 -3.85
C GLY A 155 2.85 27.17 -3.67
N ILE A 156 3.45 27.40 -2.49
CA ILE A 156 4.89 27.17 -2.26
C ILE A 156 5.30 25.68 -2.19
N GLY A 157 4.38 24.75 -2.43
CA GLY A 157 4.66 23.31 -2.39
C GLY A 157 4.69 22.69 -0.99
N LYS A 158 3.91 23.21 -0.02
CA LYS A 158 3.83 22.60 1.34
C LYS A 158 3.27 21.18 1.31
N THR A 159 2.21 20.96 0.54
CA THR A 159 1.60 19.64 0.37
C THR A 159 2.61 18.67 -0.22
N ALA A 160 3.25 19.07 -1.32
CA ALA A 160 4.33 18.32 -1.95
C ALA A 160 5.49 18.00 -1.00
N LEU A 161 5.89 18.95 -0.13
CA LEU A 161 6.92 18.74 0.89
C LEU A 161 6.49 17.74 1.95
N ALA A 162 5.30 17.91 2.52
CA ALA A 162 4.75 17.03 3.55
C ALA A 162 4.67 15.60 3.04
N GLU A 163 4.29 15.47 1.79
CA GLU A 163 4.15 14.19 1.17
C GLU A 163 5.49 13.53 0.76
N ARG A 164 6.46 14.30 0.25
CA ARG A 164 7.83 13.78 0.04
C ARG A 164 8.42 13.26 1.34
N LEU A 165 8.20 14.00 2.43
CA LEU A 165 8.65 13.63 3.76
C LEU A 165 7.93 12.36 4.27
N SER A 166 6.63 12.21 4.00
CA SER A 166 5.86 11.03 4.43
C SER A 166 6.36 9.75 3.75
N PHE A 167 6.71 9.82 2.46
CA PHE A 167 7.32 8.70 1.74
C PHE A 167 8.67 8.30 2.36
N MET A 168 9.54 9.28 2.63
CA MET A 168 10.86 9.00 3.22
C MET A 168 10.77 8.46 4.65
N LEU A 169 9.84 8.99 5.45
CA LEU A 169 9.56 8.46 6.78
C LEU A 169 9.04 7.03 6.72
N PHE A 170 8.14 6.72 5.77
CA PHE A 170 7.65 5.36 5.56
C PHE A 170 8.77 4.39 5.20
N GLU A 171 9.65 4.76 4.26
CA GLU A 171 10.83 3.95 3.92
C GLU A 171 11.81 3.78 5.10
N TRP A 172 11.89 4.77 6.00
CA TRP A 172 12.68 4.64 7.22
C TRP A 172 12.03 3.68 8.22
N PHE A 173 10.73 3.84 8.49
CA PHE A 173 10.00 2.94 9.38
C PHE A 173 10.03 1.49 8.90
N ASP A 174 9.88 1.24 7.60
CA ASP A 174 9.89 -0.12 7.05
C ASP A 174 11.27 -0.81 7.19
N ARG A 175 12.36 -0.04 7.03
CA ARG A 175 13.73 -0.53 7.29
C ARG A 175 13.95 -0.86 8.76
N ASP A 176 13.64 0.07 9.65
CA ASP A 176 13.85 -0.11 11.10
C ASP A 176 12.94 -1.20 11.68
N TRP A 177 11.70 -1.36 11.17
CA TRP A 177 10.81 -2.42 11.61
C TRP A 177 11.31 -3.80 11.20
N ASN A 178 11.81 -3.95 9.98
CA ASN A 178 12.40 -5.21 9.53
C ASN A 178 13.68 -5.53 10.29
N ASP A 179 14.55 -4.55 10.55
CA ASP A 179 15.83 -4.77 11.25
C ASP A 179 15.66 -5.08 12.76
N ASN A 180 14.62 -4.54 13.40
CA ASN A 180 14.36 -4.77 14.83
C ASN A 180 13.59 -6.06 15.13
N PHE A 181 12.81 -6.60 14.18
CA PHE A 181 12.10 -7.87 14.38
C PHE A 181 13.03 -9.10 14.35
N PHE A 182 14.17 -9.02 13.64
CA PHE A 182 15.16 -10.10 13.63
C PHE A 182 16.11 -10.09 14.85
N LYS A 183 16.11 -9.03 15.65
CA LYS A 183 16.99 -8.90 16.83
C LYS A 183 16.37 -9.36 18.15
N SER A 184 15.07 -9.68 18.21
CA SER A 184 14.38 -10.09 19.44
C SER A 184 14.15 -11.60 19.58
N LYS A 185 14.82 -12.45 18.78
CA LYS A 185 14.92 -13.89 19.08
C LYS A 185 16.03 -14.15 20.10
N PHE A 186 15.68 -14.06 21.38
CA PHE A 186 16.34 -14.75 22.48
C PHE A 186 15.28 -15.42 23.36
#